data_AF-Q9BMS6-F1
#
_entry.id   AF-Q9BMS6-F1
#
_cell.length_a   1.000
_cell.length_b   1.000
_cell.length_c   1.000
_cell.angle_alpha   90.00
_cell.angle_beta   90.00
_cell.angle_gamma   90.00
#
_symmetry.space_group_name_H-M   'P 1'
#
loop_
_entity.id
_entity.type
_entity.pdbx_description
1 polymer ?
#
loop_
_entity_poly.entity_id
_entity_poly.type
_entity_poly.pdbx_seq_one_letter_code
_entity_poly.pdbx_strand_id
1 'polypeptide(L)' 'CDQNLEQIRPEQITSTDNLLADVCLAAKHEGESIIKNYPQDRNNNEVICTA' A
#
# COMPACT_ATOMS: atom_id res chain seq x y z
N CYS A 1 1.30 5.84 -1.00
CA CYS A 1 0.60 5.24 -2.14
C CYS A 1 -0.84 4.94 -1.76
N ASP A 2 -1.69 5.96 -1.71
CA ASP A 2 -3.08 5.89 -1.22
C ASP A 2 -4.05 6.69 -2.11
N GLN A 3 -3.58 7.21 -3.25
CA GLN A 3 -4.42 7.97 -4.19
C GLN A 3 -5.68 7.21 -4.64
N ASN A 4 -5.60 5.87 -4.74
CA ASN A 4 -6.78 5.06 -5.03
C ASN A 4 -7.82 5.09 -3.89
N LEU A 5 -7.38 5.23 -2.64
CA LEU A 5 -8.24 5.38 -1.46
C LEU A 5 -8.90 6.76 -1.42
N GLU A 6 -8.21 7.82 -1.88
CA GLU A 6 -8.77 9.18 -1.94
C GLU A 6 -9.96 9.30 -2.90
N GLN A 7 -10.05 8.41 -3.90
CA GLN A 7 -11.14 8.38 -4.87
C GLN A 7 -12.34 7.53 -4.42
N ILE A 8 -12.24 6.86 -3.27
CA ILE A 8 -13.34 6.06 -2.73
C ILE A 8 -14.49 6.99 -2.33
N ARG A 9 -15.70 6.63 -2.76
CA ARG A 9 -16.95 7.26 -2.33
C ARG A 9 -17.57 6.42 -1.20
N PRO A 10 -17.53 6.87 0.07
CA PRO A 10 -17.96 6.07 1.21
C PRO A 10 -19.40 5.56 1.10
N GLU A 11 -20.28 6.34 0.49
CA GLU A 11 -21.69 6.00 0.24
C GLU A 11 -21.88 4.80 -0.71
N GLN A 12 -20.85 4.41 -1.47
CA GLN A 12 -20.88 3.24 -2.35
C GLN A 12 -20.32 1.97 -1.70
N ILE A 13 -19.79 2.07 -0.48
CA ILE A 13 -19.30 0.93 0.28
C ILE A 13 -20.50 0.23 0.93
N THR A 14 -21.14 -0.66 0.19
CA THR A 14 -22.26 -1.50 0.69
C THR A 14 -21.81 -2.86 1.21
N SER A 15 -20.54 -3.22 0.98
CA SER A 15 -19.84 -4.40 1.50
C SER A 15 -18.38 -4.05 1.75
N THR A 16 -17.71 -4.80 2.61
CA THR A 16 -16.28 -4.64 2.91
C THR A 16 -15.37 -5.14 1.79
N ASP A 17 -15.88 -5.91 0.82
CA ASP A 17 -15.05 -6.56 -0.21
C ASP A 17 -14.32 -5.56 -1.11
N ASN A 18 -15.03 -4.52 -1.58
CA ASN A 18 -14.45 -3.48 -2.44
C ASN A 18 -13.42 -2.64 -1.67
N LEU A 19 -13.76 -2.26 -0.43
CA LEU A 19 -12.84 -1.54 0.44
C LEU A 19 -11.58 -2.35 0.71
N LEU A 20 -11.71 -3.65 0.96
CA LEU A 20 -10.59 -4.55 1.15
C LEU A 20 -9.70 -4.61 -0.10
N ALA A 21 -10.31 -4.70 -1.29
CA ALA A 21 -9.58 -4.71 -2.55
C ALA A 21 -8.76 -3.43 -2.75
N ASP A 22 -9.35 -2.26 -2.49
CA ASP A 22 -8.67 -0.97 -2.61
C ASP A 22 -7.52 -0.81 -1.60
N VAL A 23 -7.73 -1.26 -0.35
CA VAL A 23 -6.69 -1.26 0.69
C VAL A 23 -5.55 -2.19 0.33
N CYS A 24 -5.83 -3.39 -0.17
CA CYS A 24 -4.80 -4.34 -0.63
C CYS A 24 -4.00 -3.77 -1.81
N LEU A 25 -4.65 -3.06 -2.74
CA LEU A 25 -3.98 -2.42 -3.87
C LEU A 25 -3.04 -1.31 -3.41
N ALA A 26 -3.49 -0.45 -2.48
CA ALA A 26 -2.67 0.59 -1.87
C ALA A 26 -1.45 -0.01 -1.15
N ALA A 27 -1.67 -1.03 -0.31
CA ALA A 27 -0.61 -1.71 0.44
C ALA A 27 0.44 -2.36 -0.48
N LYS A 28 0.01 -2.98 -1.59
CA LYS A 28 0.91 -3.54 -2.59
C LYS A 28 1.83 -2.47 -3.17
N HIS A 29 1.26 -1.36 -3.64
CA HIS A 29 2.04 -0.28 -4.25
C HIS A 29 2.97 0.40 -3.26
N GLU A 30 2.53 0.59 -2.01
CA GLU A 30 3.37 1.16 -0.95
C GLU A 30 4.57 0.25 -0.66
N GLY A 31 4.35 -1.07 -0.49
CA GLY A 31 5.43 -2.03 -0.27
C GLY A 31 6.44 -2.08 -1.41
N GLU A 32 5.98 -2.05 -2.67
CA GLU A 32 6.85 -1.97 -3.85
C GLU A 32 7.66 -0.66 -3.88
N SER A 33 7.03 0.47 -3.51
CA SER A 33 7.68 1.79 -3.42
C SER A 33 8.77 1.80 -2.34
N ILE A 34 8.49 1.24 -1.16
CA ILE A 34 9.46 1.10 -0.07
C ILE A 34 10.68 0.30 -0.56
N ILE A 35 10.47 -0.89 -1.13
CA ILE A 35 11.56 -1.75 -1.62
C ILE A 35 12.39 -1.04 -2.69
N LYS A 36 11.74 -0.36 -3.64
CA LYS A 36 12.40 0.31 -4.77
C LYS A 36 13.23 1.52 -4.32
N ASN A 37 12.70 2.31 -3.39
CA ASN A 37 13.34 3.54 -2.92
C ASN A 37 14.33 3.31 -1.78
N TYR A 38 14.37 2.10 -1.23
CA TYR A 38 15.31 1.76 -0.18
C TYR A 38 16.76 1.74 -0.73
N PRO A 39 17.75 2.30 0.00
CA PRO A 39 19.15 2.29 -0.41
C PRO A 39 19.66 0.84 -0.60
N GLN A 40 19.96 0.48 -1.85
CA GLN A 40 20.37 -0.87 -2.26
C GLN A 40 21.66 -1.34 -1.55
N ASP A 41 22.51 -0.39 -1.17
CA ASP A 41 23.78 -0.60 -0.48
C ASP A 41 23.61 -1.19 0.94
N ARG A 42 22.37 -1.20 1.45
CA ARG A 42 22.01 -1.67 2.78
C ARG A 42 20.89 -2.71 2.74
N ASN A 43 20.87 -3.61 1.75
CA ASN A 43 19.92 -4.74 1.63
C ASN A 43 19.76 -5.49 2.96
N ASN A 44 18.89 -4.97 3.80
CA ASN A 44 18.63 -5.39 5.16
C ASN A 44 17.12 -5.50 5.26
N ASN A 45 16.65 -6.72 5.07
CA ASN A 45 15.24 -7.06 5.12
C ASN A 45 14.62 -6.67 6.47
N GLU A 46 15.38 -6.64 7.57
CA GLU A 46 14.85 -6.20 8.87
C GLU A 46 14.47 -4.73 8.85
N VAL A 47 15.27 -3.89 8.21
CA VAL A 47 14.98 -2.45 8.11
C VAL A 47 13.86 -2.19 7.12
N ILE A 48 13.84 -2.90 5.99
CA ILE A 48 12.74 -2.81 5.01
C ILE A 48 11.41 -3.23 5.66
N CYS A 49 11.41 -4.29 6.47
CA CYS A 49 10.21 -4.74 7.20
C CYS A 49 9.83 -3.83 8.37
N THR A 50 10.69 -2.89 8.78
CA THR A 50 10.40 -1.89 9.82
C THR A 50 9.78 -0.62 9.23
N ALA A 51 10.11 -0.30 7.98
CA ALA A 51 9.61 0.86 7.25
C ALA A 51 8.12 0.71 6.92
#